data_AF-A0A1F5ARQ5-F1
#
_entry.id   AF-A0A1F5ARQ5-F1
#
_cell.length_a   1.000
_cell.length_b   1.000
_cell.length_c   1.000
_cell.angle_alpha   90.00
_cell.angle_beta   90.00
_cell.angle_gamma   90.00
#
_symmetry.space_group_name_H-M   'P 1'
#
loop_
_entity.id
_entity.type
_entity.pdbx_description
1 polymer ?
#
loop_
_entity_poly.entity_id
_entity_poly.type
_entity_poly.pdbx_seq_one_letter_code
_entity_poly.pdbx_strand_id
1 'polypeptide(L)'
;MVRLEYDIDELNYLAVEKKEGLFRAEITARPVEIAVRMIWGTIEESPILAFNELGEGDLLALNFADLFGWDVDFYIDLRQGDAFKVIFEKRYLEGRFIGYGQVLAAEFTNQGRVLQAYAYVPPGSRKLGFYDSAGKSMEKEFRRSPLKWARITSRFSSSRLHPIHKVYRAHYGVDYAAHVGAPAQATADGTVVFAGWNGASGRMVRIRHKNAYETMYLHLQSFGPGIHTGARVKSGDIVGYVGTSGDSTGPHLDYRITRNGSYLNPLSAKFDPVEPLREENLADFKQKTEILRGLLADPLALVRAFFF
;
A
#
# COMPACT_ATOMS: atom_id res chain seq x y z
N MET A 1 30.35 41.34 -8.41
CA MET A 1 30.10 39.88 -8.44
C MET A 1 28.95 39.66 -9.40
N VAL A 2 29.13 38.89 -10.48
CA VAL A 2 28.04 38.57 -11.41
C VAL A 2 27.54 37.19 -11.02
N ARG A 3 26.26 37.11 -10.63
CA ARG A 3 25.57 35.88 -10.25
C ARG A 3 24.35 35.73 -11.17
N LEU A 4 24.19 34.55 -11.75
CA LEU A 4 23.02 34.17 -12.52
C LEU A 4 22.37 32.98 -11.82
N GLU A 5 21.06 33.06 -11.64
CA GLU A 5 20.24 31.96 -11.16
C GLU A 5 19.27 31.58 -12.28
N TYR A 6 19.18 30.29 -12.60
CA TYR A 6 18.26 29.76 -13.60
C TYR A 6 17.47 28.60 -13.00
N ASP A 7 16.15 28.70 -13.00
CA ASP A 7 15.29 27.64 -12.47
C ASP A 7 15.29 26.43 -13.39
N ILE A 8 15.73 25.30 -12.85
CA ILE A 8 15.72 24.02 -13.56
C ILE A 8 14.35 23.36 -13.38
N ASP A 9 13.88 23.33 -12.14
CA ASP A 9 12.56 22.84 -11.75
C ASP A 9 12.09 23.54 -10.46
N GLU A 10 10.96 23.12 -9.90
CA GLU A 10 10.43 23.73 -8.67
C GLU A 10 11.35 23.54 -7.44
N LEU A 11 12.23 22.56 -7.43
CA LEU A 11 13.09 22.22 -6.28
C LEU A 11 14.55 22.61 -6.48
N ASN A 12 14.97 22.90 -7.72
CA ASN A 12 16.38 23.09 -8.06
C ASN A 12 16.58 24.30 -8.98
N TYR A 13 17.64 25.06 -8.71
CA TYR A 13 18.10 26.14 -9.58
C TYR A 13 19.60 26.01 -9.85
N LEU A 14 20.03 26.43 -11.03
CA LEU A 14 21.43 26.56 -11.39
C LEU A 14 21.95 27.90 -10.87
N ALA A 15 22.88 27.87 -9.94
CA ALA A 15 23.63 29.04 -9.50
C ALA A 15 24.95 29.12 -10.29
N VAL A 16 25.14 30.18 -11.06
CA VAL A 16 26.38 30.46 -11.80
C VAL A 16 27.04 31.71 -11.22
N GLU A 17 28.28 31.55 -10.75
CA GLU A 17 29.09 32.66 -10.23
C GLU A 17 30.35 32.84 -11.06
N LYS A 18 30.69 34.10 -11.37
CA LYS A 18 31.98 34.46 -11.98
C LYS A 18 32.96 34.94 -10.91
N LYS A 19 34.09 34.24 -10.76
CA LYS A 19 35.17 34.60 -9.84
C LYS A 19 36.52 34.52 -10.57
N GLU A 20 37.30 35.59 -10.52
CA GLU A 20 38.64 35.68 -11.15
C GLU A 20 38.69 35.27 -12.64
N GLY A 21 37.63 35.58 -13.40
CA GLY A 21 37.54 35.25 -14.82
C GLY A 21 37.03 33.84 -15.13
N LEU A 22 36.90 32.98 -14.13
CA LEU A 22 36.31 31.64 -14.24
C LEU A 22 34.84 31.65 -13.85
N PHE A 23 34.04 30.83 -14.54
CA PHE A 23 32.65 30.57 -14.18
C PHE A 23 32.56 29.26 -13.41
N ARG A 24 31.89 29.28 -12.26
CA ARG A 24 31.50 28.08 -11.52
C ARG A 24 29.98 27.97 -11.57
N ALA A 25 29.47 26.81 -11.97
CA ALA A 25 28.06 26.52 -12.01
C ALA A 25 27.76 25.35 -11.05
N GLU A 26 26.71 25.48 -10.25
CA GLU A 26 26.28 24.45 -9.30
C GLU A 26 24.76 24.37 -9.30
N ILE A 27 24.21 23.15 -9.28
CA ILE A 27 22.78 22.96 -9.07
C ILE A 27 22.54 23.01 -7.57
N THR A 28 21.74 23.98 -7.13
CA THR A 28 21.40 24.18 -5.72
C THR A 28 19.93 23.86 -5.52
N ALA A 29 19.65 23.07 -4.48
CA ALA A 29 18.28 22.80 -4.06
C ALA A 29 17.71 24.03 -3.34
N ARG A 30 16.47 24.38 -3.64
CA ARG A 30 15.73 25.40 -2.89
C ARG A 30 15.43 24.88 -1.48
N PRO A 31 15.53 25.71 -0.43
CA PRO A 31 15.22 25.27 0.92
C PRO A 31 13.73 24.95 1.04
N VAL A 32 13.41 23.65 1.13
CA VAL A 32 12.05 23.17 1.39
C VAL A 32 11.81 23.19 2.89
N GLU A 33 10.79 23.90 3.31
CA GLU A 33 10.30 23.87 4.68
C GLU A 33 9.48 22.58 4.89
N ILE A 34 9.82 21.82 5.93
CA ILE A 34 9.11 20.61 6.31
C ILE A 34 8.32 20.90 7.60
N ALA A 35 7.01 20.71 7.52
CA ALA A 35 6.11 20.91 8.64
C ALA A 35 5.47 19.57 9.02
N VAL A 36 5.73 19.10 10.24
CA VAL A 36 5.04 17.91 10.77
C VAL A 36 3.62 18.29 11.18
N ARG A 37 2.64 17.50 10.74
CA ARG A 37 1.22 17.67 11.02
C ARG A 37 0.61 16.36 11.49
N MET A 38 -0.49 16.48 12.21
CA MET A 38 -1.30 15.36 12.63
C MET A 38 -2.76 15.65 12.30
N ILE A 39 -3.45 14.67 11.72
CA ILE A 39 -4.90 14.67 11.59
C ILE A 39 -5.46 13.38 12.18
N TRP A 40 -6.71 13.44 12.65
CA TRP A 40 -7.44 12.29 13.16
C TRP A 40 -8.94 12.48 12.99
N GLY A 41 -9.69 11.40 12.93
CA GLY A 41 -11.14 11.44 12.74
C GLY A 41 -11.75 10.06 12.58
N THR A 42 -13.00 10.03 12.16
CA THR A 42 -13.72 8.82 11.76
C THR A 42 -13.84 8.74 10.24
N ILE A 43 -14.04 7.53 9.74
CA ILE A 43 -14.27 7.22 8.34
C ILE A 43 -15.73 6.81 8.20
N GLU A 44 -16.50 7.65 7.53
CA GLU A 44 -17.91 7.36 7.26
C GLU A 44 -18.05 6.57 5.95
N GLU A 45 -17.32 6.96 4.91
CA GLU A 45 -17.41 6.36 3.57
C GLU A 45 -16.06 5.86 3.05
N SER A 46 -15.03 6.70 3.07
CA SER A 46 -13.70 6.31 2.59
C SER A 46 -12.60 7.17 3.23
N PRO A 47 -11.35 6.66 3.30
CA PRO A 47 -10.21 7.47 3.76
C PRO A 47 -10.02 8.75 2.94
N ILE A 48 -10.28 8.70 1.63
CA ILE A 48 -10.13 9.87 0.76
C ILE A 48 -11.08 10.99 1.19
N LEU A 49 -12.37 10.67 1.36
CA LEU A 49 -13.36 11.66 1.78
C LEU A 49 -13.03 12.21 3.18
N ALA A 50 -12.72 11.33 4.13
CA ALA A 50 -12.40 11.74 5.50
C ALA A 50 -11.15 12.65 5.58
N PHE A 51 -10.14 12.42 4.74
CA PHE A 51 -8.95 13.27 4.70
C PHE A 51 -9.23 14.60 4.01
N ASN A 52 -10.03 14.59 2.93
CA ASN A 52 -10.43 15.78 2.20
C ASN A 52 -11.29 16.74 3.06
N GLU A 53 -12.17 16.19 3.91
CA GLU A 53 -12.95 16.97 4.88
C GLU A 53 -12.06 17.67 5.93
N LEU A 54 -10.90 17.09 6.23
CA LEU A 54 -9.89 17.68 7.12
C LEU A 54 -8.89 18.59 6.38
N GLY A 55 -9.13 18.89 5.10
CA GLY A 55 -8.29 19.78 4.29
C GLY A 55 -6.99 19.15 3.79
N GLU A 56 -6.90 17.82 3.82
CA GLU A 56 -5.80 17.08 3.21
C GLU A 56 -6.21 16.48 1.85
N GLY A 57 -5.27 15.93 1.09
CA GLY A 57 -5.51 15.45 -0.28
C GLY A 57 -5.43 13.94 -0.44
N ASP A 58 -6.01 13.45 -1.52
CA ASP A 58 -6.12 12.03 -1.89
C ASP A 58 -4.82 11.24 -1.74
N LEU A 59 -3.67 11.83 -2.12
CA LEU A 59 -2.37 11.15 -2.05
C LEU A 59 -2.01 10.75 -0.61
N LEU A 60 -2.33 11.59 0.38
CA LEU A 60 -2.07 11.27 1.79
C LEU A 60 -2.99 10.15 2.26
N ALA A 61 -4.27 10.18 1.86
CA ALA A 61 -5.23 9.12 2.18
C ALA A 61 -4.83 7.76 1.58
N LEU A 62 -4.33 7.77 0.34
CA LEU A 62 -3.80 6.58 -0.33
C LEU A 62 -2.55 6.04 0.36
N ASN A 63 -1.60 6.93 0.71
CA ASN A 63 -0.41 6.54 1.48
C ASN A 63 -0.80 5.93 2.83
N PHE A 64 -1.76 6.51 3.54
CA PHE A 64 -2.29 5.97 4.78
C PHE A 64 -2.89 4.57 4.59
N ALA A 65 -3.76 4.39 3.59
CA ALA A 65 -4.37 3.09 3.32
C ALA A 65 -3.33 2.03 2.92
N ASP A 66 -2.29 2.43 2.17
CA ASP A 66 -1.22 1.52 1.77
C ASP A 66 -0.43 0.98 2.97
N LEU A 67 -0.25 1.75 4.06
CA LEU A 67 0.44 1.27 5.27
C LEU A 67 -0.21 0.04 5.89
N PHE A 68 -1.54 -0.05 5.82
CA PHE A 68 -2.31 -1.15 6.42
C PHE A 68 -2.79 -2.16 5.37
N GLY A 69 -2.43 -2.01 4.10
CA GLY A 69 -2.90 -2.85 2.99
C GLY A 69 -2.48 -4.33 3.08
N TRP A 70 -1.56 -4.69 3.98
CA TRP A 70 -1.22 -6.08 4.32
C TRP A 70 -2.13 -6.69 5.39
N ASP A 71 -2.80 -5.86 6.17
CA ASP A 71 -3.64 -6.26 7.31
C ASP A 71 -5.13 -6.03 7.07
N VAL A 72 -5.47 -5.07 6.22
CA VAL A 72 -6.82 -4.54 6.00
C VAL A 72 -7.07 -4.41 4.50
N ASP A 73 -8.20 -4.92 4.05
CA ASP A 73 -8.75 -4.55 2.75
C ASP A 73 -9.73 -3.38 2.96
N PHE A 74 -9.29 -2.15 2.71
CA PHE A 74 -10.11 -0.93 2.91
C PHE A 74 -11.38 -0.89 2.06
N TYR A 75 -11.54 -1.77 1.06
CA TYR A 75 -12.76 -1.84 0.26
C TYR A 75 -13.80 -2.80 0.84
N ILE A 76 -13.40 -3.66 1.78
CA ILE A 76 -14.21 -4.77 2.27
C ILE A 76 -14.37 -4.74 3.78
N ASP A 77 -13.28 -4.44 4.48
CA ASP A 77 -13.19 -4.46 5.93
C ASP A 77 -13.65 -3.14 6.54
N LEU A 78 -13.61 -2.05 5.77
CA LEU A 78 -14.01 -0.71 6.23
C LEU A 78 -15.48 -0.68 6.67
N ARG A 79 -15.73 -0.03 7.81
CA ARG A 79 -17.06 0.19 8.39
C ARG A 79 -17.21 1.67 8.73
N GLN A 80 -18.46 2.11 8.68
CA GLN A 80 -18.82 3.44 9.17
C GLN A 80 -18.41 3.56 10.65
N GLY A 81 -17.73 4.65 10.98
CA GLY A 81 -17.22 4.93 12.33
C GLY A 81 -15.85 4.30 12.64
N ASP A 82 -15.21 3.62 11.69
CA ASP A 82 -13.79 3.28 11.81
C ASP A 82 -12.98 4.55 12.04
N ALA A 83 -11.97 4.51 12.91
CA ALA A 83 -11.21 5.70 13.29
C ALA A 83 -9.79 5.67 12.73
N PHE A 84 -9.23 6.85 12.47
CA PHE A 84 -7.84 6.98 12.04
C PHE A 84 -7.13 8.12 12.77
N LYS A 85 -5.81 7.98 12.84
CA LYS A 85 -4.87 9.05 13.20
C LYS A 85 -3.66 8.93 12.28
N VAL A 86 -3.11 10.04 11.82
CA VAL A 86 -1.90 10.04 11.00
C VAL A 86 -1.04 11.25 11.30
N ILE A 87 0.26 11.00 11.47
CA ILE A 87 1.31 12.00 11.65
C ILE A 87 2.19 11.95 10.41
N PHE A 88 2.37 13.09 9.75
CA PHE A 88 3.00 13.16 8.44
C PHE A 88 3.68 14.51 8.22
N GLU A 89 4.55 14.55 7.21
CA GLU A 89 5.22 15.77 6.77
C GLU A 89 4.45 16.45 5.65
N LYS A 90 4.35 17.78 5.71
CA LYS A 90 3.98 18.65 4.59
C LYS A 90 5.21 19.43 4.15
N ARG A 91 5.42 19.55 2.85
CA ARG A 91 6.53 20.29 2.25
C ARG A 91 6.03 21.60 1.69
N TYR A 92 6.75 22.67 2.01
CA TYR A 92 6.47 24.01 1.53
C TYR A 92 7.70 24.59 0.86
N LEU A 93 7.46 25.28 -0.24
CA LEU A 93 8.46 26.09 -0.92
C LEU A 93 7.96 27.52 -0.95
N GLU A 94 8.68 28.42 -0.30
CA GLU A 94 8.29 29.85 -0.23
C GLU A 94 6.85 30.03 0.29
N GLY A 95 6.45 29.23 1.29
CA GLY A 95 5.11 29.24 1.88
C GLY A 95 4.03 28.50 1.05
N ARG A 96 4.31 28.09 -0.19
CA ARG A 96 3.40 27.31 -1.02
C ARG A 96 3.53 25.81 -0.72
N PHE A 97 2.41 25.13 -0.49
CA PHE A 97 2.40 23.67 -0.36
C PHE A 97 2.79 23.01 -1.69
N ILE A 98 3.84 22.19 -1.66
CA ILE A 98 4.38 21.48 -2.84
C ILE A 98 4.20 19.96 -2.77
N GLY A 99 3.64 19.46 -1.67
CA GLY A 99 3.29 18.05 -1.53
C GLY A 99 3.56 17.47 -0.15
N TYR A 100 3.19 16.21 0.00
CA TYR A 100 3.44 15.45 1.22
C TYR A 100 4.86 14.90 1.25
N GLY A 101 5.48 14.96 2.42
CA GLY A 101 6.70 14.21 2.72
C GLY A 101 6.35 12.82 3.24
N GLN A 102 7.08 12.39 4.27
CA GLN A 102 6.91 11.06 4.83
C GLN A 102 5.73 10.97 5.81
N VAL A 103 5.01 9.83 5.80
CA VAL A 103 4.16 9.45 6.94
C VAL A 103 5.05 8.91 8.06
N LEU A 104 4.99 9.54 9.22
CA LEU A 104 5.85 9.23 10.37
C LEU A 104 5.21 8.18 11.28
N ALA A 105 3.91 8.27 11.50
CA ALA A 105 3.15 7.25 12.21
C ALA A 105 1.67 7.30 11.81
N ALA A 106 0.98 6.18 11.94
CA ALA A 106 -0.44 6.09 11.70
C ALA A 106 -1.10 5.08 12.64
N GLU A 107 -2.37 5.32 12.94
CA GLU A 107 -3.25 4.39 13.64
C GLU A 107 -4.54 4.22 12.85
N PHE A 108 -5.00 2.99 12.73
CA PHE A 108 -6.30 2.64 12.17
C PHE A 108 -7.04 1.72 13.15
N THR A 109 -8.27 2.10 13.49
CA THR A 109 -9.13 1.32 14.37
C THR A 109 -10.32 0.82 13.58
N ASN A 110 -10.42 -0.50 13.42
CA ASN A 110 -11.53 -1.17 12.75
C ASN A 110 -12.13 -2.23 13.66
N GLN A 111 -13.43 -2.08 13.97
CA GLN A 111 -14.17 -3.02 14.83
C GLN A 111 -13.47 -3.30 16.19
N GLY A 112 -12.86 -2.28 16.80
CA GLY A 112 -12.12 -2.39 18.06
C GLY A 112 -10.70 -2.97 17.93
N ARG A 113 -10.29 -3.42 16.73
CA ARG A 113 -8.90 -3.80 16.43
C ARG A 113 -8.11 -2.53 16.10
N VAL A 114 -7.13 -2.22 16.94
CA VAL A 114 -6.20 -1.10 16.73
C VAL A 114 -4.97 -1.60 15.98
N LEU A 115 -4.64 -0.96 14.86
CA LEU A 115 -3.43 -1.18 14.09
C LEU A 115 -2.61 0.10 14.12
N GLN A 116 -1.31 -0.03 14.40
CA GLN A 116 -0.38 1.10 14.43
C GLN A 116 0.80 0.82 13.53
N ALA A 117 1.29 1.84 12.85
CA ALA A 117 2.46 1.79 12.00
C ALA A 117 3.38 2.97 12.33
N TYR A 118 4.67 2.69 12.52
CA TYR A 118 5.70 3.68 12.83
C TYR A 118 6.82 3.60 11.81
N ALA A 119 7.12 4.73 11.18
CA ALA A 119 8.27 4.88 10.31
C ALA A 119 9.58 4.73 11.10
N TYR A 120 10.48 3.90 10.61
CA TYR A 120 11.79 3.72 11.23
C TYR A 120 12.83 3.26 10.20
N VAL A 121 14.04 3.82 10.33
CA VAL A 121 15.21 3.38 9.56
C VAL A 121 16.12 2.64 10.54
N PRO A 122 16.25 1.30 10.42
CA PRO A 122 17.12 0.53 11.29
C PRO A 122 18.59 1.00 11.17
N PRO A 123 19.36 1.04 12.28
CA PRO A 123 20.79 1.29 12.23
C PRO A 123 21.50 0.41 11.20
N GLY A 124 22.33 1.03 10.35
CA GLY A 124 23.03 0.34 9.26
C GLY A 124 22.19 0.10 7.99
N SER A 125 20.88 0.39 8.02
CA SER A 125 20.02 0.40 6.83
C SER A 125 19.91 1.81 6.25
N ARG A 126 19.67 1.90 4.94
CA ARG A 126 19.19 3.12 4.25
C ARG A 126 17.72 3.03 3.87
N LYS A 127 17.10 1.86 4.09
CA LYS A 127 15.70 1.59 3.75
C LYS A 127 14.82 1.97 4.95
N LEU A 128 13.87 2.86 4.68
CA LEU A 128 12.76 3.13 5.58
C LEU A 128 11.83 1.91 5.61
N GLY A 129 11.45 1.47 6.81
CA GLY A 129 10.39 0.50 7.04
C GLY A 129 9.29 1.07 7.92
N PHE A 130 8.13 0.39 7.92
CA PHE A 130 7.04 0.64 8.84
C PHE A 130 6.86 -0.56 9.76
N TYR A 131 6.76 -0.29 11.06
CA TYR A 131 6.71 -1.33 12.08
C TYR A 131 5.56 -1.08 13.06
N ASP A 132 5.00 -2.15 13.61
CA ASP A 132 4.01 -2.07 14.68
C ASP A 132 4.64 -1.62 16.01
N SER A 133 3.82 -1.45 17.04
CA SER A 133 4.28 -1.05 18.37
C SER A 133 5.28 -2.02 19.01
N ALA A 134 5.29 -3.29 18.57
CA ALA A 134 6.22 -4.32 19.02
C ALA A 134 7.49 -4.42 18.15
N GLY A 135 7.59 -3.65 17.05
CA GLY A 135 8.73 -3.69 16.12
C GLY A 135 8.61 -4.75 15.03
N LYS A 136 7.44 -5.36 14.83
CA LYS A 136 7.19 -6.26 13.70
C LYS A 136 6.90 -5.43 12.46
N SER A 137 7.40 -5.87 11.31
CA SER A 137 7.16 -5.18 10.04
C SER A 137 5.67 -5.17 9.70
N MET A 138 5.18 -4.03 9.22
CA MET A 138 3.85 -3.89 8.62
C MET A 138 3.79 -4.55 7.25
N GLU A 139 4.92 -4.63 6.53
CA GLU A 139 5.01 -5.39 5.29
C GLU A 139 4.97 -6.89 5.60
N LYS A 140 4.10 -7.60 4.90
CA LYS A 140 3.98 -9.07 4.97
C LYS A 140 4.18 -9.68 3.60
N GLU A 141 4.28 -11.01 3.57
CA GLU A 141 4.50 -11.74 2.31
C GLU A 141 3.47 -11.39 1.22
N PHE A 142 2.21 -11.14 1.59
CA PHE A 142 1.13 -10.82 0.67
C PHE A 142 0.29 -9.63 1.15
N ARG A 143 0.00 -8.71 0.23
CA ARG A 143 -1.07 -7.72 0.39
C ARG A 143 -2.41 -8.41 0.49
N ARG A 144 -3.35 -7.76 1.17
CA ARG A 144 -4.65 -8.33 1.50
C ARG A 144 -5.56 -8.48 0.28
N SER A 145 -5.48 -7.53 -0.65
CA SER A 145 -6.37 -7.46 -1.82
C SER A 145 -5.59 -7.40 -3.13
N PRO A 146 -6.00 -8.16 -4.17
CA PRO A 146 -5.45 -8.07 -5.51
C PRO A 146 -6.11 -6.96 -6.36
N LEU A 147 -7.15 -6.28 -5.86
CA LEU A 147 -7.90 -5.27 -6.59
C LEU A 147 -8.21 -4.08 -5.69
N LYS A 148 -8.14 -2.88 -6.27
CA LYS A 148 -8.67 -1.67 -5.64
C LYS A 148 -10.15 -1.51 -5.98
N TRP A 149 -10.97 -1.07 -5.03
CA TRP A 149 -12.42 -0.78 -5.19
C TRP A 149 -13.28 -1.97 -5.64
N ALA A 150 -12.99 -3.19 -5.15
CA ALA A 150 -13.74 -4.38 -5.49
C ALA A 150 -14.58 -4.91 -4.32
N ARG A 151 -15.70 -5.57 -4.63
CA ARG A 151 -16.55 -6.26 -3.65
C ARG A 151 -16.38 -7.76 -3.78
N ILE A 152 -16.27 -8.48 -2.65
CA ILE A 152 -16.34 -9.94 -2.68
C ILE A 152 -17.76 -10.39 -2.99
N THR A 153 -17.92 -11.07 -4.12
CA THR A 153 -19.18 -11.74 -4.51
C THR A 153 -19.21 -13.19 -4.13
N SER A 154 -18.05 -13.84 -4.01
CA SER A 154 -18.00 -15.20 -3.50
C SER A 154 -16.70 -15.49 -2.75
N ARG A 155 -16.84 -16.23 -1.66
CA ARG A 155 -15.73 -16.60 -0.78
C ARG A 155 -15.19 -17.97 -1.11
N PHE A 156 -14.02 -18.27 -0.57
CA PHE A 156 -13.45 -19.62 -0.57
C PHE A 156 -14.41 -20.58 0.13
N SER A 157 -14.67 -21.74 -0.48
CA SER A 157 -15.48 -22.78 0.12
C SER A 157 -15.06 -24.16 -0.41
N SER A 158 -14.95 -25.14 0.49
CA SER A 158 -14.79 -26.54 0.09
C SER A 158 -16.07 -27.14 -0.51
N SER A 159 -17.22 -26.48 -0.35
CA SER A 159 -18.51 -26.92 -0.92
C SER A 159 -19.47 -25.72 -1.06
N ARG A 160 -19.70 -25.24 -2.29
CA ARG A 160 -20.74 -24.24 -2.61
C ARG A 160 -21.61 -24.72 -3.76
N LEU A 161 -22.90 -24.36 -3.76
CA LEU A 161 -23.76 -24.60 -4.91
C LEU A 161 -23.25 -23.79 -6.11
N HIS A 162 -22.84 -24.47 -7.19
CA HIS A 162 -22.34 -23.83 -8.39
C HIS A 162 -23.48 -23.08 -9.10
N PRO A 163 -23.35 -21.77 -9.37
CA PRO A 163 -24.47 -20.95 -9.84
C PRO A 163 -24.98 -21.40 -11.22
N ILE A 164 -24.06 -21.83 -12.10
CA ILE A 164 -24.34 -22.33 -13.46
C ILE A 164 -24.86 -23.78 -13.43
N HIS A 165 -24.07 -24.72 -12.89
CA HIS A 165 -24.35 -26.15 -12.99
C HIS A 165 -25.26 -26.72 -11.89
N LYS A 166 -25.64 -25.91 -10.89
CA LYS A 166 -26.52 -26.29 -9.76
C LYS A 166 -26.06 -27.55 -9.00
N VAL A 167 -24.75 -27.81 -9.00
CA VAL A 167 -24.11 -28.88 -8.22
C VAL A 167 -23.21 -28.27 -7.16
N TYR A 168 -23.08 -28.92 -6.00
CA TYR A 168 -22.10 -28.49 -5.00
C TYR A 168 -20.69 -28.73 -5.54
N ARG A 169 -19.91 -27.66 -5.67
CA ARG A 169 -18.50 -27.67 -6.09
C ARG A 169 -17.69 -26.80 -5.15
N ALA A 170 -16.44 -27.21 -4.93
CA ALA A 170 -15.50 -26.36 -4.23
C ALA A 170 -15.20 -25.09 -5.05
N HIS A 171 -15.03 -23.98 -4.35
CA HIS A 171 -14.47 -22.75 -4.86
C HIS A 171 -13.19 -22.46 -4.11
N TYR A 172 -12.06 -22.74 -4.75
CA TYR A 172 -10.74 -22.59 -4.15
C TYR A 172 -10.13 -21.20 -4.36
N GLY A 173 -11.00 -20.19 -4.44
CA GLY A 173 -10.64 -18.80 -4.69
C GLY A 173 -11.55 -17.83 -3.96
N VAL A 174 -11.36 -16.55 -4.26
CA VAL A 174 -12.25 -15.46 -3.86
C VAL A 174 -12.59 -14.68 -5.11
N ASP A 175 -13.88 -14.50 -5.34
CA ASP A 175 -14.41 -13.77 -6.48
C ASP A 175 -14.61 -12.31 -6.08
N TYR A 176 -13.83 -11.43 -6.69
CA TYR A 176 -13.92 -9.98 -6.56
C TYR A 176 -14.67 -9.41 -7.76
N ALA A 177 -15.90 -8.94 -7.55
CA ALA A 177 -16.63 -8.23 -8.59
C ALA A 177 -16.00 -6.85 -8.82
N ALA A 178 -15.70 -6.58 -10.09
CA ALA A 178 -15.16 -5.33 -10.56
C ALA A 178 -15.55 -5.15 -12.04
N HIS A 179 -15.57 -3.91 -12.52
CA HIS A 179 -15.88 -3.65 -13.92
C HIS A 179 -14.82 -4.28 -14.84
N VAL A 180 -15.21 -4.60 -16.07
CA VAL A 180 -14.25 -5.01 -17.11
C VAL A 180 -13.20 -3.91 -17.27
N GLY A 181 -11.92 -4.30 -17.31
CA GLY A 181 -10.81 -3.37 -17.36
C GLY A 181 -10.25 -2.92 -16.01
N ALA A 182 -10.85 -3.28 -14.88
CA ALA A 182 -10.27 -2.96 -13.57
C ALA A 182 -8.85 -3.58 -13.43
N PRO A 183 -7.84 -2.85 -12.94
CA PRO A 183 -6.47 -3.33 -12.89
C PRO A 183 -6.24 -4.30 -11.72
N ALA A 184 -6.01 -5.58 -12.02
CA ALA A 184 -5.58 -6.57 -11.02
C ALA A 184 -4.08 -6.44 -10.75
N GLN A 185 -3.71 -6.50 -9.46
CA GLN A 185 -2.35 -6.26 -8.98
C GLN A 185 -1.74 -7.50 -8.35
N ALA A 186 -0.43 -7.67 -8.51
CA ALA A 186 0.32 -8.69 -7.80
C ALA A 186 0.25 -8.44 -6.29
N THR A 187 -0.23 -9.41 -5.51
CA THR A 187 -0.30 -9.28 -4.04
C THR A 187 1.08 -9.40 -3.39
N ALA A 188 2.07 -9.96 -4.07
CA ALA A 188 3.43 -10.19 -3.57
C ALA A 188 4.47 -10.19 -4.69
N ASP A 189 5.71 -9.92 -4.33
CA ASP A 189 6.86 -10.07 -5.23
C ASP A 189 6.97 -11.51 -5.75
N GLY A 190 7.30 -11.68 -7.02
CA GLY A 190 7.38 -13.01 -7.59
C GLY A 190 7.83 -13.07 -9.04
N THR A 191 7.74 -14.27 -9.60
CA THR A 191 8.00 -14.54 -11.01
C THR A 191 6.76 -15.16 -11.64
N VAL A 192 6.33 -14.61 -12.78
CA VAL A 192 5.22 -15.15 -13.57
C VAL A 192 5.63 -16.51 -14.11
N VAL A 193 4.97 -17.57 -13.66
CA VAL A 193 5.21 -18.96 -14.11
C VAL A 193 4.22 -19.41 -15.17
N PHE A 194 3.16 -18.64 -15.40
CA PHE A 194 2.23 -18.84 -16.51
C PHE A 194 1.49 -17.52 -16.81
N ALA A 195 1.40 -17.17 -18.08
CA ALA A 195 0.50 -16.13 -18.59
C ALA A 195 -0.09 -16.63 -19.91
N GLY A 196 -1.37 -16.97 -19.93
CA GLY A 196 -1.99 -17.57 -21.12
C GLY A 196 -3.45 -17.96 -20.91
N TRP A 197 -4.01 -18.67 -21.90
CA TRP A 197 -5.34 -19.26 -21.81
C TRP A 197 -5.31 -20.60 -21.08
N ASN A 198 -6.20 -20.83 -20.12
CA ASN A 198 -6.23 -22.04 -19.28
C ASN A 198 -7.65 -22.59 -19.10
N GLY A 199 -8.28 -23.03 -20.18
CA GLY A 199 -9.60 -23.68 -20.15
C GLY A 199 -10.67 -22.80 -19.48
N ALA A 200 -11.39 -23.36 -18.51
CA ALA A 200 -12.43 -22.67 -17.75
C ALA A 200 -11.93 -21.42 -17.00
N SER A 201 -10.64 -21.34 -16.67
CA SER A 201 -10.04 -20.16 -16.04
C SER A 201 -9.92 -18.96 -17.00
N GLY A 202 -10.15 -19.15 -18.30
CA GLY A 202 -9.98 -18.11 -19.31
C GLY A 202 -8.52 -17.67 -19.44
N ARG A 203 -8.30 -16.37 -19.65
CA ARG A 203 -6.94 -15.79 -19.56
C ARG A 203 -6.56 -15.70 -18.09
N MET A 204 -5.41 -16.28 -17.76
CA MET A 204 -4.93 -16.40 -16.41
C MET A 204 -3.45 -16.03 -16.31
N VAL A 205 -3.09 -15.37 -15.21
CA VAL A 205 -1.70 -15.21 -14.76
C VAL A 205 -1.50 -16.04 -13.50
N ARG A 206 -0.40 -16.80 -13.43
CA ARG A 206 0.06 -17.49 -12.22
C ARG A 206 1.46 -17.04 -11.86
N ILE A 207 1.66 -16.69 -10.60
CA ILE A 207 2.89 -16.10 -10.10
C ILE A 207 3.41 -16.98 -8.97
N ARG A 208 4.68 -17.34 -9.04
CA ARG A 208 5.38 -18.05 -7.96
C ARG A 208 6.11 -17.03 -7.09
N HIS A 209 5.95 -17.21 -5.78
CA HIS A 209 6.54 -16.37 -4.75
C HIS A 209 7.54 -17.18 -3.91
N LYS A 210 8.13 -16.52 -2.89
CA LYS A 210 8.94 -17.21 -1.89
C LYS A 210 8.09 -18.23 -1.10
N ASN A 211 8.74 -19.09 -0.32
CA ASN A 211 8.09 -20.01 0.61
C ASN A 211 7.04 -20.95 -0.02
N ALA A 212 7.26 -21.29 -1.29
CA ALA A 212 6.43 -22.21 -2.10
C ALA A 212 4.96 -21.76 -2.26
N TYR A 213 4.72 -20.45 -2.21
CA TYR A 213 3.42 -19.88 -2.53
C TYR A 213 3.26 -19.64 -4.03
N GLU A 214 2.05 -19.83 -4.54
CA GLU A 214 1.65 -19.36 -5.87
C GLU A 214 0.33 -18.59 -5.79
N THR A 215 0.21 -17.50 -6.53
CA THR A 215 -1.06 -16.76 -6.71
C THR A 215 -1.56 -16.88 -8.14
N MET A 216 -2.87 -16.86 -8.31
CA MET A 216 -3.53 -17.01 -9.60
C MET A 216 -4.59 -15.92 -9.80
N TYR A 217 -4.60 -15.33 -10.99
CA TYR A 217 -5.48 -14.25 -11.40
C TYR A 217 -6.24 -14.71 -12.65
N LEU A 218 -7.51 -15.07 -12.51
CA LEU A 218 -8.31 -15.73 -13.55
C LEU A 218 -9.29 -14.76 -14.23
N HIS A 219 -9.90 -15.22 -15.31
CA HIS A 219 -10.97 -14.53 -16.05
C HIS A 219 -10.57 -13.16 -16.63
N LEU A 220 -9.27 -12.93 -16.84
CA LEU A 220 -8.75 -11.64 -17.31
C LEU A 220 -9.21 -11.32 -18.74
N GLN A 221 -9.39 -10.04 -19.07
CA GLN A 221 -9.58 -9.61 -20.46
C GLN A 221 -8.25 -9.50 -21.20
N SER A 222 -7.20 -9.07 -20.51
CA SER A 222 -5.86 -8.84 -21.06
C SER A 222 -4.82 -8.88 -19.95
N PHE A 223 -3.56 -9.10 -20.34
CA PHE A 223 -2.42 -9.05 -19.42
C PHE A 223 -1.92 -7.62 -19.21
N GLY A 224 -1.28 -7.38 -18.08
CA GLY A 224 -0.64 -6.11 -17.78
C GLY A 224 0.59 -5.87 -18.67
N PRO A 225 1.08 -4.62 -18.75
CA PRO A 225 2.30 -4.31 -19.48
C PRO A 225 3.48 -5.17 -19.02
N GLY A 226 4.19 -5.80 -19.95
CA GLY A 226 5.37 -6.62 -19.65
C GLY A 226 5.07 -7.97 -18.97
N ILE A 227 3.80 -8.35 -18.82
CA ILE A 227 3.43 -9.64 -18.21
C ILE A 227 3.52 -10.76 -19.24
N HIS A 228 4.45 -11.68 -18.98
CA HIS A 228 4.70 -12.89 -19.76
C HIS A 228 5.38 -13.93 -18.86
N THR A 229 5.36 -15.21 -19.24
CA THR A 229 6.07 -16.25 -18.50
C THR A 229 7.56 -15.90 -18.38
N GLY A 230 8.09 -15.93 -17.15
CA GLY A 230 9.46 -15.51 -16.81
C GLY A 230 9.58 -14.06 -16.31
N ALA A 231 8.55 -13.22 -16.49
CA ALA A 231 8.56 -11.85 -15.98
C ALA A 231 8.66 -11.81 -14.46
N ARG A 232 9.49 -10.90 -13.94
CA ARG A 232 9.49 -10.56 -12.52
C ARG A 232 8.46 -9.48 -12.26
N VAL A 233 7.74 -9.60 -11.15
CA VAL A 233 6.79 -8.60 -10.68
C VAL A 233 7.08 -8.25 -9.23
N LYS A 234 6.78 -7.02 -8.86
CA LYS A 234 6.73 -6.54 -7.49
C LYS A 234 5.29 -6.50 -6.99
N SER A 235 5.12 -6.56 -5.66
CA SER A 235 3.83 -6.29 -5.04
C SER A 235 3.27 -4.94 -5.52
N GLY A 236 2.02 -4.92 -5.97
CA GLY A 236 1.34 -3.75 -6.54
C GLY A 236 1.43 -3.62 -8.06
N ASP A 237 2.34 -4.33 -8.74
CA ASP A 237 2.43 -4.29 -10.21
C ASP A 237 1.14 -4.80 -10.85
N ILE A 238 0.70 -4.15 -11.93
CA ILE A 238 -0.50 -4.58 -12.67
C ILE A 238 -0.19 -5.87 -13.43
N VAL A 239 -0.87 -6.95 -13.06
CA VAL A 239 -0.69 -8.27 -13.68
C VAL A 239 -1.65 -8.51 -14.84
N GLY A 240 -2.77 -7.80 -14.84
CA GLY A 240 -3.81 -7.94 -15.85
C GLY A 240 -5.01 -7.06 -15.56
N TYR A 241 -5.99 -7.15 -16.44
CA TYR A 241 -7.22 -6.39 -16.34
C TYR A 241 -8.40 -7.34 -16.25
N VAL A 242 -9.32 -7.06 -15.33
CA VAL A 242 -10.53 -7.85 -15.07
C VAL A 242 -11.34 -8.01 -16.36
N GLY A 243 -11.86 -9.21 -16.57
CA GLY A 243 -12.70 -9.52 -17.72
C GLY A 243 -13.80 -10.51 -17.35
N THR A 244 -14.22 -11.28 -18.36
CA THR A 244 -15.20 -12.36 -18.23
C THR A 244 -14.79 -13.55 -19.12
N SER A 245 -13.49 -13.77 -19.31
CA SER A 245 -13.01 -14.87 -20.15
C SER A 245 -13.13 -16.22 -19.44
N GLY A 246 -13.25 -17.32 -20.19
CA GLY A 246 -13.48 -18.65 -19.64
C GLY A 246 -14.91 -18.83 -19.11
N ASP A 247 -15.08 -19.68 -18.11
CA ASP A 247 -16.38 -19.99 -17.50
C ASP A 247 -16.73 -18.95 -16.45
N SER A 248 -17.22 -17.80 -16.89
CA SER A 248 -17.55 -16.65 -16.05
C SER A 248 -19.01 -16.24 -16.26
N THR A 249 -19.74 -15.98 -15.17
CA THR A 249 -21.13 -15.50 -15.23
C THR A 249 -21.25 -13.98 -15.36
N GLY A 250 -20.13 -13.27 -15.30
CA GLY A 250 -20.08 -11.81 -15.36
C GLY A 250 -18.72 -11.27 -14.92
N PRO A 251 -18.46 -9.96 -15.06
CA PRO A 251 -17.16 -9.37 -14.77
C PRO A 251 -16.71 -9.57 -13.31
N HIS A 252 -15.61 -10.30 -13.12
CA HIS A 252 -14.97 -10.51 -11.82
C HIS A 252 -13.53 -11.02 -11.97
N LEU A 253 -12.75 -10.90 -10.89
CA LEU A 253 -11.49 -11.61 -10.72
C LEU A 253 -11.70 -12.78 -9.76
N ASP A 254 -11.43 -14.00 -10.21
CA ASP A 254 -11.20 -15.15 -9.32
C ASP A 254 -9.71 -15.14 -8.93
N TYR A 255 -9.46 -14.83 -7.66
CA TYR A 255 -8.13 -14.80 -7.06
C TYR A 255 -7.91 -16.02 -6.19
N ARG A 256 -6.81 -16.73 -6.42
CA ARG A 256 -6.44 -17.93 -5.67
C ARG A 256 -5.03 -17.83 -5.14
N ILE A 257 -4.80 -18.47 -4.00
CA ILE A 257 -3.47 -18.69 -3.44
C ILE A 257 -3.29 -20.16 -3.08
N THR A 258 -2.10 -20.69 -3.34
CA THR A 258 -1.69 -22.01 -2.88
C THR A 258 -0.38 -21.92 -2.10
N ARG A 259 -0.13 -22.89 -1.23
CA ARG A 259 1.19 -23.15 -0.62
C ARG A 259 1.48 -24.63 -0.70
N ASN A 260 2.64 -25.00 -1.24
CA ASN A 260 2.99 -26.40 -1.49
C ASN A 260 1.90 -27.18 -2.27
N GLY A 261 1.26 -26.51 -3.24
CA GLY A 261 0.20 -27.10 -4.08
C GLY A 261 -1.20 -27.14 -3.45
N SER A 262 -1.35 -26.88 -2.14
CA SER A 262 -2.65 -26.84 -1.46
C SER A 262 -3.24 -25.43 -1.48
N TYR A 263 -4.51 -25.31 -1.84
CA TYR A 263 -5.22 -24.03 -1.82
C TYR A 263 -5.44 -23.51 -0.40
N LEU A 264 -5.22 -22.21 -0.22
CA LEU A 264 -5.51 -21.50 1.02
C LEU A 264 -6.68 -20.55 0.80
N ASN A 265 -7.43 -20.27 1.85
CA ASN A 265 -8.43 -19.19 1.82
C ASN A 265 -7.70 -17.83 1.88
N PRO A 266 -7.75 -17.00 0.82
CA PRO A 266 -7.08 -15.70 0.80
C PRO A 266 -7.52 -14.77 1.95
N LEU A 267 -8.76 -14.91 2.41
CA LEU A 267 -9.36 -14.05 3.44
C LEU A 267 -9.04 -14.49 4.86
N SER A 268 -8.44 -15.65 5.08
CA SER A 268 -8.10 -16.12 6.44
C SER A 268 -6.67 -16.61 6.58
N ALA A 269 -5.93 -16.73 5.47
CA ALA A 269 -4.51 -17.02 5.49
C ALA A 269 -3.77 -15.96 6.31
N LYS A 270 -2.88 -16.41 7.19
CA LYS A 270 -1.97 -15.57 7.96
C LYS A 270 -0.61 -15.63 7.29
N PHE A 271 -0.04 -14.46 7.03
CA PHE A 271 1.26 -14.30 6.39
C PHE A 271 2.26 -13.73 7.39
N ASP A 272 3.50 -14.17 7.28
CA ASP A 272 4.56 -13.73 8.16
C ASP A 272 5.03 -12.31 7.78
N PRO A 273 5.44 -11.47 8.76
CA PRO A 273 6.09 -10.20 8.48
C PRO A 273 7.38 -10.39 7.69
N VAL A 274 7.62 -9.50 6.73
CA VAL A 274 8.87 -9.45 5.97
C VAL A 274 9.88 -8.62 6.74
N GLU A 275 11.08 -9.16 6.97
CA GLU A 275 12.20 -8.44 7.60
C GLU A 275 11.82 -7.76 8.93
N PRO A 276 11.38 -8.51 9.96
CA PRO A 276 11.13 -7.94 11.28
C PRO A 276 12.42 -7.29 11.84
N LEU A 277 12.25 -6.32 12.75
CA LEU A 277 13.41 -5.70 13.40
C LEU A 277 14.24 -6.76 14.12
N ARG A 278 15.56 -6.68 13.92
CA ARG A 278 16.52 -7.43 14.71
C ARG A 278 16.39 -7.01 16.18
N GLU A 279 16.53 -7.96 17.09
CA GLU A 279 16.28 -7.75 18.51
C GLU A 279 17.11 -6.60 19.10
N GLU A 280 18.36 -6.45 18.65
CA GLU A 280 19.25 -5.36 19.06
C GLU A 280 18.74 -3.95 18.68
N ASN A 281 17.89 -3.84 17.66
CA ASN A 281 17.34 -2.55 17.20
C ASN A 281 16.04 -2.17 17.93
N LEU A 282 15.44 -3.07 18.72
CA LEU A 282 14.15 -2.81 19.37
C LEU A 282 14.22 -1.68 20.39
N ALA A 283 15.34 -1.52 21.10
CA ALA A 283 15.52 -0.44 22.06
C ALA A 283 15.59 0.93 21.37
N ASP A 284 16.41 1.06 20.31
CA ASP A 284 16.51 2.28 19.50
C ASP A 284 15.18 2.61 18.82
N PHE A 285 14.49 1.61 18.27
CA PHE A 285 13.14 1.76 17.72
C PHE A 285 12.17 2.33 18.75
N LYS A 286 12.11 1.74 19.95
CA LYS A 286 11.22 2.23 21.01
C LYS A 286 11.54 3.66 21.40
N GLN A 287 12.81 4.00 21.55
CA GLN A 287 13.25 5.36 21.89
C GLN A 287 12.87 6.36 20.79
N LYS A 288 13.16 6.08 19.52
CA LYS A 288 12.90 7.02 18.40
C LYS A 288 11.41 7.20 18.08
N THR A 289 10.57 6.24 18.45
CA THR A 289 9.12 6.31 18.21
C THR A 289 8.32 6.76 19.42
N GLU A 290 8.97 7.04 20.56
CA GLU A 290 8.29 7.36 21.81
C GLU A 290 7.39 8.60 21.70
N ILE A 291 7.90 9.67 21.10
CA ILE A 291 7.10 10.89 20.87
C ILE A 291 5.90 10.56 19.99
N LEU A 292 6.10 9.85 18.88
CA LEU A 292 5.01 9.49 17.96
C LEU A 292 3.95 8.63 18.63
N ARG A 293 4.35 7.69 19.50
CA ARG A 293 3.42 6.89 20.32
C ARG A 293 2.60 7.75 21.27
N GLY A 294 3.26 8.69 21.96
CA GLY A 294 2.58 9.64 22.83
C GLY A 294 1.54 10.47 22.07
N LEU A 295 1.90 10.97 20.88
CA LEU A 295 0.99 11.74 20.03
C LEU A 295 -0.19 10.90 19.51
N LEU A 296 0.03 9.65 19.12
CA LEU A 296 -1.07 8.76 18.73
C LEU A 296 -1.99 8.42 19.91
N ALA A 297 -1.43 8.28 21.13
CA ALA A 297 -2.20 7.97 22.33
C ALA A 297 -3.06 9.16 22.80
N ASP A 298 -2.50 10.38 22.82
CA ASP A 298 -3.20 11.61 23.16
C ASP A 298 -2.89 12.71 22.12
N PRO A 299 -3.70 12.83 21.05
CA PRO A 299 -3.52 13.86 20.03
C PRO A 299 -3.55 15.29 20.59
N LEU A 300 -4.18 15.51 21.76
CA LEU A 300 -4.28 16.82 22.40
C LEU A 300 -3.06 17.15 23.27
N ALA A 301 -2.13 16.22 23.47
CA ALA A 301 -0.92 16.46 24.24
C ALA A 301 -0.08 17.61 23.64
N LEU A 302 -0.02 17.73 22.31
CA LEU A 302 0.63 18.85 21.62
C LEU A 302 -0.08 20.18 21.91
N VAL A 303 -1.40 20.20 21.85
CA VAL A 303 -2.18 21.44 22.08
C VAL A 303 -1.94 21.92 23.50
N ARG A 304 -1.96 21.03 24.49
CA ARG A 304 -1.74 21.38 25.91
C ARG A 304 -0.33 21.92 26.19
N ALA A 305 0.69 21.48 25.44
CA ALA A 305 2.08 21.91 25.63
C ALA A 305 2.38 23.34 25.14
N PHE A 306 1.51 23.96 24.33
CA PHE A 306 1.67 25.33 23.84
C PHE A 306 0.80 26.37 24.59
N PHE A 307 -0.07 25.92 25.50
CA PHE A 307 -0.96 26.79 26.29
C PHE A 307 -0.55 26.92 27.77
N PHE A 308 0.69 26.53 28.11
CA PHE A 308 1.35 26.79 29.40
C PHE A 308 2.78 27.28 29.16
#